data_AF-A0A8C2R9M1-F1
#
_entry.id   AF-A0A8C2R9M1-F1
#
_cell.length_a   1.000
_cell.length_b   1.000
_cell.length_c   1.000
_cell.angle_alpha   90.00
_cell.angle_beta   90.00
_cell.angle_gamma   90.00
#
_symmetry.space_group_name_H-M   'P 1'
#
loop_
_entity.id
_entity.type
_entity.pdbx_description
1 polymer ?
#
loop_
_entity_poly.entity_id
_entity_poly.type
_entity_poly.pdbx_seq_one_letter_code
_entity_poly.pdbx_strand_id
1 'polypeptide(L)'
;MALRWGIVSAGLISSDFTTMLRMLPRSEHQVVAVAARDLSRAKEFAKKHDIPKAYGSYEELAKDPDVGVDDTVTVILQYPGGVHGSFTCSISAQLANTVSVSGTKGMAQLLDPCWSPTELVVKGEHKEFPLPPAPGKEFNFTNGMGMCYEANHVRECLQKGLKESPVIPLVESELLADILEEVRKAIGITFPQDKC
;
A
#
# COMPACT_ATOMS: atom_id res chain seq x y z
N MET A 1 11.45 -7.74 22.76
CA MET A 1 11.21 -6.30 22.51
C MET A 1 9.79 -6.18 21.97
N ALA A 2 8.96 -5.29 22.50
CA ALA A 2 7.56 -5.18 22.09
C ALA A 2 7.44 -4.54 20.70
N LEU A 3 6.59 -5.09 19.84
CA LEU A 3 6.26 -4.53 18.54
C LEU A 3 5.38 -3.28 18.74
N ARG A 4 5.74 -2.18 18.08
CA ARG A 4 5.14 -0.87 18.26
C ARG A 4 4.26 -0.52 17.06
N TRP A 5 2.96 -0.45 17.30
CA TRP A 5 1.92 -0.32 16.28
C TRP A 5 1.49 1.13 16.08
N GLY A 6 1.48 1.57 14.82
CA GLY A 6 0.77 2.74 14.35
C GLY A 6 -0.55 2.31 13.69
N ILE A 7 -1.68 2.86 14.13
CA ILE A 7 -2.99 2.54 13.55
C ILE A 7 -3.31 3.55 12.44
N VAL A 8 -3.41 3.05 11.21
CA VAL A 8 -3.86 3.86 10.07
C VAL A 8 -5.37 3.77 9.97
N SER A 9 -6.04 4.91 10.15
CA SER A 9 -7.50 5.13 10.20
C SER A 9 -8.19 4.90 11.55
N ALA A 10 -9.15 5.78 11.83
CA ALA A 10 -10.08 5.69 12.96
C ALA A 10 -11.42 5.04 12.53
N GLY A 11 -11.35 3.82 12.03
CA GLY A 11 -12.51 3.02 11.60
C GLY A 11 -12.96 1.99 12.65
N LEU A 12 -14.12 1.34 12.40
CA LEU A 12 -14.64 0.31 13.29
C LEU A 12 -13.72 -0.92 13.38
N ILE A 13 -13.20 -1.39 12.25
CA ILE A 13 -12.25 -2.50 12.21
C ILE A 13 -10.97 -2.14 12.97
N SER A 14 -10.44 -0.93 12.77
CA SER A 14 -9.28 -0.44 13.53
C SER A 14 -9.54 -0.43 15.04
N SER A 15 -10.76 -0.08 15.47
CA SER A 15 -11.18 -0.09 16.88
C SER A 15 -11.15 -1.50 17.46
N ASP A 16 -11.71 -2.48 16.75
CA ASP A 16 -11.74 -3.88 17.21
C ASP A 16 -10.32 -4.45 17.27
N PHE A 17 -9.51 -4.21 16.24
CA PHE A 17 -8.11 -4.64 16.20
C PHE A 17 -7.28 -4.01 17.33
N THR A 18 -7.44 -2.70 17.58
CA THR A 18 -6.76 -2.00 18.67
C THR A 18 -7.16 -2.54 20.04
N THR A 19 -8.44 -2.89 20.20
CA THR A 19 -8.96 -3.53 21.41
C THR A 19 -8.33 -4.90 21.63
N MET A 20 -8.25 -5.72 20.57
CA MET A 20 -7.59 -7.03 20.61
C MET A 20 -6.10 -6.91 20.95
N LEU A 21 -5.36 -6.01 20.30
CA LEU A 21 -3.93 -5.78 20.60
C LEU A 21 -3.71 -5.42 22.08
N ARG A 22 -4.63 -4.68 22.68
CA ARG A 22 -4.58 -4.33 24.11
C ARG A 22 -4.87 -5.49 25.06
N MET A 23 -5.47 -6.57 24.57
CA MET A 23 -5.67 -7.81 25.34
C MET A 23 -4.43 -8.72 25.32
N LEU A 24 -3.48 -8.47 24.40
CA LEU A 24 -2.20 -9.18 24.34
C LEU A 24 -1.18 -8.61 25.34
N PRO A 25 -0.14 -9.37 25.71
CA PRO A 25 0.90 -8.90 26.63
C PRO A 25 1.57 -7.61 26.14
N ARG A 26 1.63 -6.58 27.00
CA ARG A 26 2.31 -5.30 26.70
C ARG A 26 3.82 -5.45 26.48
N SER A 27 4.40 -6.56 26.92
CA SER A 27 5.78 -6.96 26.64
C SER A 27 6.00 -7.36 25.17
N GLU A 28 4.91 -7.64 24.45
CA GLU A 28 4.91 -8.10 23.06
C GLU A 28 4.28 -7.08 22.11
N HIS A 29 3.20 -6.40 22.51
CA HIS A 29 2.46 -5.46 21.66
C HIS A 29 2.18 -4.13 22.36
N GLN A 30 2.49 -3.02 21.69
CA GLN A 30 2.19 -1.66 22.15
C GLN A 30 1.63 -0.81 21.02
N VAL A 31 0.45 -0.23 21.20
CA VAL A 31 -0.10 0.75 20.27
C VAL A 31 0.42 2.12 20.68
N VAL A 32 1.22 2.74 19.82
CA VAL A 32 1.96 3.98 20.15
C VAL A 32 1.33 5.21 19.52
N ALA A 33 0.65 5.05 18.39
CA ALA A 33 0.07 6.15 17.65
C ALA A 33 -1.12 5.73 16.77
N VAL A 34 -1.98 6.69 16.43
CA VAL A 34 -3.05 6.55 15.43
C VAL A 34 -3.06 7.76 14.51
N ALA A 35 -3.37 7.55 13.24
CA ALA A 35 -3.65 8.64 12.30
C ALA A 35 -5.01 8.47 11.63
N ALA A 36 -5.64 9.59 11.32
CA ALA A 36 -6.78 9.67 10.41
C ALA A 36 -6.66 10.95 9.58
N ARG A 37 -7.31 11.00 8.42
CA ARG A 37 -7.40 12.21 7.58
C ARG A 37 -8.04 13.42 8.27
N ASP A 38 -8.67 13.19 9.42
CA ASP A 38 -9.22 14.21 10.28
C ASP A 38 -8.63 14.05 11.69
N LEU A 39 -7.95 15.09 12.16
CA LEU A 39 -7.26 15.07 13.45
C LEU A 39 -8.24 14.89 14.62
N SER A 40 -9.46 15.41 14.52
CA SER A 40 -10.44 15.29 15.61
C SER A 40 -10.85 13.83 15.82
N ARG A 41 -11.10 13.10 14.72
CA ARG A 41 -11.36 11.65 14.73
C ARG A 41 -10.18 10.84 15.25
N ALA A 42 -8.96 11.20 14.85
CA ALA A 42 -7.75 10.54 15.37
C ALA A 42 -7.62 10.72 16.89
N LYS A 43 -7.84 11.94 17.40
CA LYS A 43 -7.82 12.25 18.84
C LYS A 43 -8.92 11.53 19.61
N GLU A 44 -10.12 11.46 19.05
CA GLU A 44 -11.25 10.77 19.67
C GLU A 44 -10.98 9.25 19.77
N PHE A 45 -10.43 8.67 18.71
CA PHE A 45 -10.00 7.27 18.69
C PHE A 45 -8.85 7.02 19.68
N ALA A 46 -7.83 7.89 19.70
CA ALA A 46 -6.72 7.78 20.63
C ALA A 46 -7.20 7.83 22.09
N LYS A 47 -8.11 8.75 22.40
CA LYS A 47 -8.73 8.84 23.73
C LYS A 47 -9.51 7.57 24.08
N LYS A 48 -10.31 7.03 23.14
CA LYS A 48 -11.08 5.80 23.35
C LYS A 48 -10.19 4.61 23.66
N HIS A 49 -9.05 4.50 22.97
CA HIS A 49 -8.18 3.32 23.05
C HIS A 49 -6.95 3.51 23.95
N ASP A 50 -6.79 4.67 24.58
CA ASP A 50 -5.61 5.03 25.41
C ASP A 50 -4.30 5.00 24.61
N ILE A 51 -4.32 5.60 23.42
CA ILE A 51 -3.16 5.69 22.51
C ILE A 51 -2.41 7.00 22.79
N PRO A 52 -1.09 6.96 23.02
CA PRO A 52 -0.31 8.14 23.41
C PRO A 52 -0.31 9.29 22.40
N LYS A 53 -0.38 8.99 21.11
CA LYS A 53 -0.24 9.97 20.02
C LYS A 53 -1.36 9.84 19.00
N ALA A 54 -1.80 10.99 18.47
CA ALA A 54 -2.82 11.09 17.44
C ALA A 54 -2.40 12.10 16.37
N TYR A 55 -2.48 11.70 15.12
CA TYR A 55 -2.02 12.48 13.96
C TYR A 55 -3.17 12.78 12.98
N GLY A 56 -3.10 13.93 12.33
CA GLY A 56 -4.11 14.40 11.37
C GLY A 56 -3.83 13.96 9.93
N SER A 57 -2.69 13.32 9.72
CA SER A 57 -2.24 12.79 8.44
C SER A 57 -1.51 11.46 8.65
N TYR A 58 -1.50 10.62 7.62
CA TYR A 58 -0.73 9.39 7.64
C TYR A 58 0.78 9.65 7.54
N GLU A 59 1.18 10.77 6.94
CA GLU A 59 2.57 11.23 6.84
C GLU A 59 3.17 11.57 8.22
N GLU A 60 2.40 12.20 9.12
CA GLU A 60 2.87 12.47 10.48
C GLU A 60 3.06 11.18 11.30
N LEU A 61 2.19 10.18 11.12
CA LEU A 61 2.34 8.86 11.76
C LEU A 61 3.56 8.11 11.24
N ALA A 62 3.80 8.18 9.93
CA ALA A 62 4.96 7.59 9.29
C ALA A 62 6.29 8.14 9.84
N LYS A 63 6.32 9.44 10.15
CA LYS A 63 7.50 10.12 10.71
C LYS A 63 7.71 9.85 12.21
N ASP A 64 6.82 9.11 12.88
CA ASP A 64 6.97 8.83 14.31
C ASP A 64 8.05 7.75 14.53
N PRO A 65 9.21 8.10 15.14
CA PRO A 65 10.29 7.13 15.38
C PRO A 65 9.89 6.01 16.35
N ASP A 66 8.75 6.15 17.01
CA ASP A 66 8.21 5.14 17.90
C ASP A 66 7.37 4.07 17.18
N VAL A 67 7.00 4.26 15.91
CA VAL A 67 6.26 3.26 15.11
C VAL A 67 7.25 2.34 14.40
N GLY A 68 7.12 1.03 14.61
CA GLY A 68 8.07 0.02 14.11
C GLY A 68 7.71 -0.50 12.72
N VAL A 69 7.75 0.36 11.70
CA VAL A 69 7.54 0.00 10.28
C VAL A 69 8.68 0.56 9.43
N ASP A 70 8.80 0.10 8.18
CA ASP A 70 9.69 0.72 7.20
C ASP A 70 9.18 2.11 6.79
N ASP A 71 10.07 3.10 6.80
CA ASP A 71 9.75 4.49 6.42
C ASP A 71 9.94 4.72 4.93
N THR A 72 11.16 4.48 4.44
CA THR A 72 11.56 4.69 3.05
C THR A 72 12.49 3.56 2.60
N VAL A 73 12.15 2.90 1.49
CA VAL A 73 12.89 1.75 0.97
C VAL A 73 13.13 1.93 -0.52
N THR A 74 14.38 1.71 -0.95
CA THR A 74 14.75 1.59 -2.36
C THR A 74 15.24 0.18 -2.63
N VAL A 75 14.71 -0.44 -3.69
CA VAL A 75 15.02 -1.82 -4.08
C VAL A 75 15.56 -1.84 -5.50
N ILE A 76 16.52 -2.71 -5.77
CA ILE A 76 17.02 -3.03 -7.11
C ILE A 76 16.82 -4.54 -7.33
N LEU A 77 16.18 -4.89 -8.43
CA LEU A 77 15.83 -6.26 -8.81
C LEU A 77 16.51 -6.59 -10.14
N GLN A 78 17.35 -7.63 -10.16
CA GLN A 78 17.90 -8.17 -11.39
C GLN A 78 16.92 -9.17 -11.99
N TYR A 79 16.53 -8.95 -13.24
CA TYR A 79 15.68 -9.88 -13.99
C TYR A 79 16.52 -10.68 -15.00
N PRO A 80 16.03 -11.86 -15.43
CA PRO A 80 16.64 -12.62 -16.52
C PRO A 80 16.78 -11.79 -17.80
N GLY A 81 17.77 -12.12 -18.63
CA GLY A 81 18.01 -11.43 -19.90
C GLY A 81 18.75 -10.10 -19.78
N GLY A 82 19.40 -9.84 -18.64
CA GLY A 82 20.29 -8.68 -18.46
C GLY A 82 19.55 -7.36 -18.26
N VAL A 83 18.28 -7.39 -17.85
CA VAL A 83 17.50 -6.20 -17.49
C VAL A 83 17.33 -6.11 -15.98
N HIS A 84 17.22 -4.90 -15.43
CA HIS A 84 16.95 -4.69 -14.01
C HIS A 84 15.83 -3.68 -13.83
N GLY A 85 15.16 -3.75 -12.69
CA GLY A 85 14.20 -2.76 -12.24
C GLY A 85 14.64 -2.16 -10.91
N SER A 86 14.18 -0.96 -10.62
CA SER A 86 14.31 -0.36 -9.29
C SER A 86 13.05 0.39 -8.93
N PHE A 87 12.70 0.41 -7.65
CA PHE A 87 11.62 1.25 -7.14
C PHE A 87 12.02 1.86 -5.80
N THR A 88 11.42 3.00 -5.47
CA THR A 88 11.48 3.61 -4.14
C THR A 88 10.07 3.83 -3.66
N CYS A 89 9.78 3.41 -2.44
CA CYS A 89 8.53 3.73 -1.74
C CYS A 89 8.87 4.50 -0.45
N SER A 90 7.95 5.37 -0.03
CA SER A 90 8.06 6.08 1.23
C SER A 90 6.67 6.39 1.77
N ILE A 91 6.53 6.28 3.08
CA ILE A 91 5.34 6.75 3.81
C ILE A 91 5.52 8.18 4.36
N SER A 92 6.74 8.73 4.33
CA SER A 92 7.09 10.02 4.92
C SER A 92 7.52 11.09 3.91
N ALA A 93 7.99 10.68 2.71
CA ALA A 93 8.50 11.54 1.66
C ALA A 93 7.65 11.44 0.39
N GLN A 94 7.18 12.59 -0.10
CA GLN A 94 6.51 12.67 -1.40
C GLN A 94 7.49 12.38 -2.53
N LEU A 95 7.13 11.43 -3.40
CA LEU A 95 7.90 11.05 -4.58
C LEU A 95 7.21 11.52 -5.86
N ALA A 96 7.86 11.28 -7.00
CA ALA A 96 7.28 11.59 -8.31
C ALA A 96 6.03 10.75 -8.64
N ASN A 97 5.86 9.59 -7.98
CA ASN A 97 4.68 8.73 -8.11
C ASN A 97 4.36 8.31 -9.57
N THR A 98 5.41 8.13 -10.39
CA THR A 98 5.32 7.60 -11.77
C THR A 98 5.94 6.21 -11.86
N VAL A 99 5.63 5.46 -12.91
CA VAL A 99 6.35 4.23 -13.28
C VAL A 99 6.75 4.27 -14.75
N SER A 100 7.97 3.85 -15.08
CA SER A 100 8.45 3.84 -16.46
C SER A 100 9.19 2.56 -16.81
N VAL A 101 9.17 2.23 -18.10
CA VAL A 101 9.96 1.15 -18.68
C VAL A 101 10.67 1.69 -19.92
N SER A 102 11.97 1.44 -20.02
CA SER A 102 12.82 1.93 -21.10
C SER A 102 13.52 0.79 -21.80
N GLY A 103 13.60 0.88 -23.13
CA GLY A 103 14.37 -0.03 -23.97
C GLY A 103 15.03 0.69 -25.13
N THR A 104 15.64 -0.07 -26.04
CA THR A 104 16.40 0.47 -27.17
C THR A 104 15.58 1.32 -28.15
N LYS A 105 14.24 1.25 -28.09
CA LYS A 105 13.31 1.99 -28.98
C LYS A 105 12.59 3.16 -28.30
N GLY A 106 12.90 3.44 -27.03
CA GLY A 106 12.31 4.52 -26.27
C GLY A 106 11.74 4.08 -24.92
N MET A 107 10.93 4.94 -24.34
CA MET A 107 10.35 4.79 -23.00
C MET A 107 8.82 4.85 -23.07
N ALA A 108 8.18 4.05 -22.22
CA ALA A 108 6.79 4.21 -21.83
C ALA A 108 6.70 4.58 -20.34
N GLN A 109 5.77 5.46 -19.97
CA GLN A 109 5.61 5.95 -18.61
C GLN A 109 4.13 6.12 -18.27
N LEU A 110 3.71 5.59 -17.12
CA LEU A 110 2.45 5.95 -16.47
C LEU A 110 2.71 7.14 -15.55
N LEU A 111 1.89 8.18 -15.66
CA LEU A 111 2.01 9.39 -14.85
C LEU A 111 1.41 9.20 -13.45
N ASP A 112 1.62 10.18 -12.57
CA ASP A 112 1.00 10.22 -11.25
C ASP A 112 -0.53 10.36 -11.39
N PRO A 113 -1.35 9.53 -10.71
CA PRO A 113 -0.99 8.45 -9.78
C PRO A 113 -0.70 7.10 -10.46
N CYS A 114 0.53 6.59 -10.38
CA CYS A 114 0.92 5.36 -11.09
C CYS A 114 0.22 4.07 -10.60
N TRP A 115 -0.33 4.07 -9.38
CA TRP A 115 -1.10 2.95 -8.83
C TRP A 115 -2.57 2.92 -9.28
N SER A 116 -3.06 4.00 -9.90
CA SER A 116 -4.39 4.08 -10.49
C SER A 116 -4.39 5.02 -11.72
N PRO A 117 -3.55 4.72 -12.73
CA PRO A 117 -3.20 5.68 -13.76
C PRO A 117 -4.31 5.86 -14.79
N THR A 118 -4.47 7.10 -15.27
CA THR A 118 -5.32 7.46 -16.41
C THR A 118 -4.51 7.99 -17.59
N GLU A 119 -3.20 8.16 -17.44
CA GLU A 119 -2.34 8.81 -18.42
C GLU A 119 -1.10 7.96 -18.71
N LEU A 120 -0.83 7.75 -20.00
CA LEU A 120 0.30 6.98 -20.53
C LEU A 120 1.06 7.83 -21.55
N VAL A 121 2.37 7.97 -21.37
CA VAL A 121 3.27 8.62 -22.32
C VAL A 121 4.17 7.57 -22.96
N VAL A 122 4.14 7.43 -24.29
CA VAL A 122 5.01 6.51 -25.04
C VAL A 122 5.82 7.32 -26.05
N LYS A 123 7.14 7.35 -25.89
CA LYS A 123 8.05 8.14 -26.76
C LYS A 123 7.64 9.61 -26.91
N GLY A 124 7.10 10.20 -25.83
CA GLY A 124 6.60 11.58 -25.81
C GLY A 124 5.15 11.75 -26.31
N GLU A 125 4.54 10.71 -26.87
CA GLU A 125 3.11 10.73 -27.24
C GLU A 125 2.25 10.46 -26.02
N HIS A 126 1.38 11.40 -25.68
CA HIS A 126 0.49 11.31 -24.52
C HIS A 126 -0.87 10.70 -24.92
N LYS A 127 -1.35 9.75 -24.12
CA LYS A 127 -2.68 9.13 -24.22
C LYS A 127 -3.37 9.11 -22.86
N GLU A 128 -4.62 9.55 -22.85
CA GLU A 128 -5.49 9.53 -21.67
C GLU A 128 -6.55 8.42 -21.78
N PHE A 129 -6.86 7.81 -20.65
CA PHE A 129 -7.83 6.75 -20.44
C PHE A 129 -8.74 7.18 -19.28
N PRO A 130 -9.80 7.95 -19.56
CA PRO A 130 -10.65 8.50 -18.50
C PRO A 130 -11.38 7.40 -17.74
N LEU A 131 -11.56 7.62 -16.43
CA LEU A 131 -12.34 6.72 -15.58
C LEU A 131 -13.82 6.70 -15.98
N PRO A 132 -14.56 5.62 -15.67
CA PRO A 132 -15.99 5.58 -15.92
C PRO A 132 -16.72 6.64 -15.07
N PRO A 133 -17.82 7.20 -15.58
CA PRO A 133 -18.58 8.20 -14.84
C PRO A 133 -19.23 7.60 -13.59
N ALA A 134 -19.15 8.32 -12.47
CA ALA A 134 -19.74 7.92 -11.19
C ALA A 134 -20.50 9.11 -10.54
N PRO A 135 -21.61 9.57 -11.14
CA PRO A 135 -22.32 10.77 -10.67
C PRO A 135 -22.87 10.59 -9.26
N GLY A 136 -22.61 11.58 -8.40
CA GLY A 136 -23.08 11.59 -7.01
C GLY A 136 -22.42 10.54 -6.11
N LYS A 137 -21.26 9.99 -6.52
CA LYS A 137 -20.47 9.05 -5.72
C LYS A 137 -19.18 9.69 -5.25
N GLU A 138 -18.93 9.57 -3.96
CA GLU A 138 -17.66 9.94 -3.35
C GLU A 138 -16.87 8.67 -3.02
N PHE A 139 -15.57 8.68 -3.30
CA PHE A 139 -14.67 7.57 -2.98
C PHE A 139 -13.70 7.98 -1.89
N ASN A 140 -13.36 7.03 -1.02
CA ASN A 140 -12.40 7.28 0.04
C ASN A 140 -10.96 7.46 -0.48
N PHE A 141 -10.64 6.90 -1.65
CA PHE A 141 -9.30 6.87 -2.23
C PHE A 141 -9.30 7.44 -3.65
N THR A 142 -8.15 8.00 -4.05
CA THR A 142 -7.91 8.56 -5.40
C THR A 142 -8.27 7.52 -6.46
N ASN A 143 -9.03 7.95 -7.46
CA ASN A 143 -9.45 7.11 -8.59
C ASN A 143 -10.18 5.83 -8.19
N GLY A 144 -10.86 5.80 -7.03
CA GLY A 144 -11.54 4.61 -6.51
C GLY A 144 -12.58 3.97 -7.44
N MET A 145 -13.12 4.73 -8.41
CA MET A 145 -13.98 4.17 -9.46
C MET A 145 -13.27 3.11 -10.33
N GLY A 146 -11.94 3.17 -10.45
CA GLY A 146 -11.13 2.21 -11.20
C GLY A 146 -11.25 0.76 -10.70
N MET A 147 -11.71 0.54 -9.47
CA MET A 147 -11.99 -0.81 -8.95
C MET A 147 -13.05 -1.57 -9.77
N CYS A 148 -13.82 -0.87 -10.62
CA CYS A 148 -14.75 -1.55 -11.54
C CYS A 148 -14.02 -2.49 -12.52
N TYR A 149 -12.78 -2.18 -12.90
CA TYR A 149 -12.02 -2.98 -13.87
C TYR A 149 -11.69 -4.37 -13.30
N GLU A 150 -11.16 -4.43 -12.07
CA GLU A 150 -10.90 -5.70 -11.39
C GLU A 150 -12.18 -6.48 -11.06
N ALA A 151 -13.27 -5.79 -10.68
CA ALA A 151 -14.55 -6.44 -10.44
C ALA A 151 -15.11 -7.11 -11.70
N ASN A 152 -15.03 -6.43 -12.85
CA ASN A 152 -15.43 -6.99 -14.14
C ASN A 152 -14.54 -8.16 -14.55
N HIS A 153 -13.22 -8.05 -14.37
CA HIS A 153 -12.28 -9.13 -14.69
C HIS A 153 -12.54 -10.40 -13.87
N VAL A 154 -12.82 -10.28 -12.56
CA VAL A 154 -13.21 -11.42 -11.72
C VAL A 154 -14.49 -12.06 -12.25
N ARG A 155 -15.51 -11.27 -12.57
CA ARG A 155 -16.76 -11.77 -13.15
C ARG A 155 -16.50 -12.54 -14.45
N GLU A 156 -15.67 -12.02 -15.34
CA GLU A 156 -15.30 -12.68 -16.60
C GLU A 156 -14.55 -14.00 -16.38
N CYS A 157 -13.62 -14.04 -15.43
CA CYS A 157 -12.89 -15.26 -15.08
C CYS A 157 -13.84 -16.34 -14.57
N LEU A 158 -14.75 -15.98 -13.66
CA LEU A 158 -15.77 -16.90 -13.13
C LEU A 158 -16.71 -17.41 -14.22
N GLN A 159 -17.15 -16.54 -15.14
CA GLN A 159 -17.99 -16.93 -16.27
C GLN A 159 -17.30 -17.92 -17.21
N LYS A 160 -15.97 -17.84 -17.35
CA LYS A 160 -15.15 -18.78 -18.11
C LYS A 160 -14.78 -20.04 -17.33
N GLY A 161 -15.26 -20.18 -16.09
CA GLY A 161 -14.97 -21.33 -15.22
C GLY A 161 -13.53 -21.35 -14.68
N LEU A 162 -12.78 -20.25 -14.82
CA LEU A 162 -11.40 -20.15 -14.33
C LEU A 162 -11.37 -20.14 -12.79
N LYS A 163 -10.27 -20.65 -12.24
CA LYS A 163 -10.02 -20.70 -10.78
C LYS A 163 -9.01 -19.65 -10.31
N GLU A 164 -8.38 -18.96 -11.25
CA GLU A 164 -7.46 -17.87 -11.02
C GLU A 164 -7.50 -16.89 -12.20
N SER A 165 -6.95 -15.70 -11.98
CA SER A 165 -6.81 -14.69 -13.01
C SER A 165 -5.61 -15.00 -13.90
N PRO A 166 -5.74 -14.98 -15.24
CA PRO A 166 -4.58 -15.07 -16.13
C PRO A 166 -3.73 -13.79 -16.15
N VAL A 167 -4.22 -12.68 -15.58
CA VAL A 167 -3.53 -11.38 -15.51
C VAL A 167 -2.71 -11.24 -14.23
N ILE A 168 -3.12 -11.91 -13.16
CA ILE A 168 -2.39 -12.04 -11.90
C ILE A 168 -2.55 -13.48 -11.39
N PRO A 169 -1.81 -14.45 -11.97
CA PRO A 169 -1.88 -15.83 -11.55
C PRO A 169 -1.46 -16.02 -10.08
N LEU A 170 -1.87 -17.13 -9.47
CA LEU A 170 -1.54 -17.39 -8.06
C LEU A 170 -0.03 -17.48 -7.84
N VAL A 171 0.70 -18.10 -8.77
CA VAL A 171 2.17 -18.20 -8.72
C VAL A 171 2.87 -16.84 -8.80
N GLU A 172 2.28 -15.86 -9.49
CA GLU A 172 2.81 -14.51 -9.53
C GLU A 172 2.52 -13.78 -8.21
N SER A 173 1.37 -14.04 -7.58
CA SER A 173 1.07 -13.52 -6.24
C SER A 173 2.04 -14.06 -5.18
N GLU A 174 2.41 -15.35 -5.26
CA GLU A 174 3.45 -15.97 -4.43
C GLU A 174 4.81 -15.30 -4.63
N LEU A 175 5.24 -15.12 -5.88
CA LEU A 175 6.50 -14.44 -6.21
C LEU A 175 6.54 -13.00 -5.66
N LEU A 176 5.44 -12.25 -5.80
CA LEU A 176 5.36 -10.89 -5.25
C LEU A 176 5.46 -10.89 -3.72
N ALA A 177 4.86 -11.87 -3.04
CA ALA A 177 4.97 -12.03 -1.60
C ALA A 177 6.41 -12.39 -1.17
N ASP A 178 7.07 -13.29 -1.90
CA ASP A 178 8.47 -13.67 -1.65
C ASP A 178 9.41 -12.46 -1.78
N ILE A 179 9.27 -11.67 -2.84
CA ILE A 179 10.07 -10.45 -3.05
C ILE A 179 9.85 -9.46 -1.91
N LEU A 180 8.59 -9.23 -1.51
CA LEU A 180 8.27 -8.28 -0.44
C LEU A 180 8.83 -8.74 0.91
N GLU A 181 8.81 -10.04 1.17
CA GLU A 181 9.39 -10.66 2.35
C GLU A 181 10.92 -10.57 2.38
N GLU A 182 11.58 -10.86 1.27
CA GLU A 182 13.04 -10.75 1.16
C GLU A 182 13.50 -9.31 1.39
N VAL A 183 12.84 -8.34 0.74
CA VAL A 183 13.15 -6.91 0.87
C VAL A 183 13.03 -6.44 2.32
N ARG A 184 11.90 -6.71 2.99
CA ARG A 184 11.71 -6.25 4.38
C ARG A 184 12.67 -6.95 5.35
N LYS A 185 12.97 -8.24 5.14
CA LYS A 185 13.94 -8.98 5.97
C LYS A 185 15.36 -8.46 5.76
N ALA A 186 15.73 -8.05 4.55
CA ALA A 186 17.03 -7.46 4.26
C ALA A 186 17.29 -6.16 5.04
N ILE A 187 16.24 -5.42 5.40
CA ILE A 187 16.32 -4.21 6.25
C ILE A 187 15.95 -4.47 7.72
N GLY A 188 15.82 -5.72 8.14
CA GLY A 188 15.57 -6.11 9.54
C GLY A 188 14.11 -5.98 10.01
N ILE A 189 13.16 -5.79 9.09
CA ILE A 189 11.73 -5.71 9.42
C ILE A 189 11.14 -7.14 9.43
N THR A 190 10.77 -7.60 10.62
CA THR A 190 10.20 -8.93 10.86
C THR A 190 8.83 -8.85 11.50
N PHE A 191 7.97 -9.81 11.19
CA PHE A 191 6.65 -9.95 11.80
C PHE A 191 6.54 -11.27 12.59
N PRO A 192 5.66 -11.37 13.61
CA PRO A 192 5.41 -12.63 14.32
C PRO A 192 5.08 -13.81 13.39
N GLN A 193 4.40 -13.54 12.28
CA GLN A 193 3.98 -14.52 11.26
C GLN A 193 5.16 -15.14 10.50
N ASP A 194 6.37 -14.59 10.60
CA ASP A 194 7.58 -15.14 9.96
C ASP A 194 8.10 -16.41 10.67
N LYS A 195 7.61 -16.70 11.87
CA LYS A 195 8.11 -17.77 12.76
C LYS A 195 7.32 -19.09 12.63
N CYS A 196 6.56 -19.26 11.56
CA CYS A 196 5.82 -20.49 11.28
C CYS A 196 6.74 -21.70 11.14
#